data_AF-A0A2E6QBX9-F1
#
_entry.id   AF-A0A2E6QBX9-F1
#
_cell.length_a   1.000
_cell.length_b   1.000
_cell.length_c   1.000
_cell.angle_alpha   90.00
_cell.angle_beta   90.00
_cell.angle_gamma   90.00
#
_symmetry.space_group_name_H-M   'P 1'
#
loop_
_entity.id
_entity.type
_entity.pdbx_description
1 polymer ?
#
loop_
_entity_poly.entity_id
_entity_poly.type
_entity_poly.pdbx_seq_one_letter_code
_entity_poly.pdbx_strand_id
1 'polypeptide(L)'
;DDVITGDSNDNRLDAGDGDDVIKGGAGDDRLEGGSGNDSAVYAGSYENYSIQTGNDSRGFRTLTVTDLSGNEGVDVLTGVEKLYFSDQTIDVVNSIEGTSVSGNVSVLESDGGSIIYSGDGADNGAEVIITDLLLDGSREVEFRNLQIKFSGNISIEDNASLKMTDSVFNIEMDYRNQYDLTVKDHGTLQVDNLVVPTSREMTRWTHRDNAKININGMRTPDQGEWMPIWQSMSDDVTYTADNSDIGITAIALANDDGAVTTNGTVAITNSDLNVELAFPVGSRTITLPDANTRVESWSIDTGIDIDVVDSNLGRVDFDVTPGAHITLQDSSNIHFGWAMGFRQSLEGEAPSATITDLRGGGALYSNQTFDNGSASLTLINSSVAAWWPTTYGNFDLTVDGGTLIDPIAHDNSKLQIKNADLRYLEAQENGTAVLTNSRISERILAKDSGQIEIISSEVALGSFRGFRAVDQGELIIDDAEYTSKDGRFGDVSHRWEERGSNVSAGEAIADGVAYPSVNVEVDALFVDANDTVIQSLSNENETVPSAAPDKAVQKFVEAMAGFNPGDSVVQDELPDTPDQSISAFGLLSEG
;
A
#
# COMPACT_ATOMS: atom_id res chain seq x y z
N ASP A 1 -9.12 36.94 -14.31
CA ASP A 1 -9.97 37.65 -15.29
C ASP A 1 -9.20 38.80 -15.93
N ASP A 2 -8.39 38.43 -16.90
CA ASP A 2 -7.58 39.28 -17.72
C ASP A 2 -7.90 39.07 -19.21
N VAL A 3 -7.65 40.11 -19.99
CA VAL A 3 -7.72 40.03 -21.46
C VAL A 3 -6.33 40.30 -21.99
N ILE A 4 -5.68 39.27 -22.51
CA ILE A 4 -4.30 39.31 -22.96
C ILE A 4 -4.28 39.24 -24.48
N THR A 5 -3.51 40.12 -25.10
CA THR A 5 -3.32 40.14 -26.55
C THR A 5 -1.85 40.30 -26.87
N GLY A 6 -1.31 39.31 -27.58
CA GLY A 6 0.03 39.34 -28.15
C GLY A 6 0.12 40.22 -29.41
N ASP A 7 1.28 40.18 -30.05
CA ASP A 7 1.60 40.96 -31.24
C ASP A 7 1.75 40.08 -32.49
N SER A 8 2.63 40.47 -33.40
CA SER A 8 2.86 39.75 -34.66
C SER A 8 4.12 38.90 -34.66
N ASN A 9 4.75 38.73 -33.48
CA ASN A 9 5.91 37.88 -33.28
C ASN A 9 5.52 36.71 -32.39
N ASP A 10 6.35 35.67 -32.38
CA ASP A 10 6.26 34.56 -31.43
C ASP A 10 6.23 35.08 -29.98
N ASN A 11 5.12 34.86 -29.30
CA ASN A 11 4.88 35.31 -27.94
C ASN A 11 4.87 34.15 -26.95
N ARG A 12 5.16 34.48 -25.69
CA ARG A 12 4.91 33.59 -24.55
C ARG A 12 4.02 34.37 -23.59
N LEU A 13 2.77 33.96 -23.50
CA LEU A 13 1.72 34.59 -22.72
C LEU A 13 1.29 33.64 -21.61
N ASP A 14 1.24 34.16 -20.39
CA ASP A 14 0.82 33.46 -19.18
C ASP A 14 -0.23 34.35 -18.51
N ALA A 15 -1.45 33.84 -18.39
CA ALA A 15 -2.60 34.62 -17.94
C ALA A 15 -2.79 34.56 -16.42
N GLY A 16 -2.42 33.45 -15.79
CA GLY A 16 -2.31 33.33 -14.35
C GLY A 16 -3.59 32.77 -13.73
N ASP A 17 -4.12 33.44 -12.70
CA ASP A 17 -5.33 32.98 -12.02
C ASP A 17 -6.56 33.82 -12.46
N GLY A 18 -7.71 33.15 -12.64
CA GLY A 18 -9.01 33.71 -13.00
C GLY A 18 -9.45 33.35 -14.41
N ASP A 19 -10.66 33.76 -14.81
CA ASP A 19 -11.22 33.39 -16.13
C ASP A 19 -10.69 34.35 -17.22
N ASP A 20 -9.68 33.92 -17.98
CA ASP A 20 -8.93 34.79 -18.86
C ASP A 20 -9.24 34.59 -20.36
N VAL A 21 -9.04 35.65 -21.14
CA VAL A 21 -9.20 35.64 -22.60
C VAL A 21 -7.86 35.98 -23.25
N ILE A 22 -7.28 35.01 -23.94
CA ILE A 22 -5.97 35.11 -24.57
C ILE A 22 -6.10 35.17 -26.09
N LYS A 23 -5.42 36.14 -26.70
CA LYS A 23 -5.23 36.20 -28.15
C LYS A 23 -3.73 36.25 -28.44
N GLY A 24 -3.19 35.17 -29.01
CA GLY A 24 -1.78 35.08 -29.41
C GLY A 24 -1.41 36.14 -30.44
N GLY A 25 -2.15 36.18 -31.55
CA GLY A 25 -1.90 37.13 -32.62
C GLY A 25 -1.32 36.42 -33.83
N ALA A 26 -0.23 36.93 -34.39
CA ALA A 26 0.48 36.23 -35.46
C ALA A 26 1.86 35.81 -34.96
N GLY A 27 2.38 34.69 -35.47
CA GLY A 27 3.62 34.09 -34.96
C GLY A 27 3.33 32.71 -34.43
N ASP A 28 4.35 32.01 -33.93
CA ASP A 28 4.17 30.72 -33.27
C ASP A 28 4.15 30.95 -31.75
N ASP A 29 2.96 30.98 -31.14
CA ASP A 29 2.81 31.41 -29.76
C ASP A 29 2.81 30.26 -28.74
N ARG A 30 3.15 30.58 -27.49
CA ARG A 30 2.90 29.74 -26.32
C ARG A 30 1.93 30.45 -25.40
N LEU A 31 0.75 29.86 -25.22
CA LEU A 31 -0.35 30.43 -24.47
C LEU A 31 -0.64 29.55 -23.25
N GLU A 32 -0.47 30.11 -22.06
CA GLU A 32 -0.71 29.45 -20.78
C GLU A 32 -1.88 30.20 -20.11
N GLY A 33 -3.03 29.53 -19.98
CA GLY A 33 -4.19 30.10 -19.29
C GLY A 33 -3.96 30.17 -17.80
N GLY A 34 -3.54 29.04 -17.22
CA GLY A 34 -3.29 28.96 -15.78
C GLY A 34 -4.51 28.40 -15.08
N SER A 35 -4.90 29.00 -13.96
CA SER A 35 -6.05 28.55 -13.17
C SER A 35 -7.29 29.35 -13.58
N GLY A 36 -8.33 28.73 -14.14
CA GLY A 36 -9.58 29.41 -14.45
C GLY A 36 -10.33 28.73 -15.59
N ASN A 37 -11.39 29.37 -16.09
CA ASN A 37 -12.01 29.02 -17.37
C ASN A 37 -11.44 29.87 -18.49
N ASP A 38 -10.32 29.42 -19.04
CA ASP A 38 -9.55 30.21 -19.97
C ASP A 38 -9.93 29.97 -21.42
N SER A 39 -9.79 31.02 -22.22
CA SER A 39 -10.30 31.08 -23.57
C SER A 39 -9.27 31.62 -24.54
N ALA A 40 -8.85 30.82 -25.52
CA ALA A 40 -8.02 31.29 -26.63
C ALA A 40 -8.88 31.75 -27.82
N VAL A 41 -8.56 32.91 -28.40
CA VAL A 41 -9.34 33.53 -29.48
C VAL A 41 -8.58 33.56 -30.79
N TYR A 42 -9.19 32.97 -31.82
CA TYR A 42 -8.70 32.87 -33.19
C TYR A 42 -9.57 33.68 -34.16
N ALA A 43 -8.94 34.40 -35.08
CA ALA A 43 -9.66 35.36 -35.94
C ALA A 43 -10.44 34.70 -37.10
N GLY A 44 -10.07 33.48 -37.52
CA GLY A 44 -10.64 32.76 -38.66
C GLY A 44 -11.77 31.80 -38.28
N SER A 45 -12.36 31.15 -39.29
CA SER A 45 -13.32 30.05 -39.07
C SER A 45 -12.60 28.76 -38.70
N TYR A 46 -13.23 27.92 -37.87
CA TYR A 46 -12.64 26.67 -37.37
C TYR A 46 -12.08 25.76 -38.46
N GLU A 47 -12.73 25.68 -39.63
CA GLU A 47 -12.27 24.86 -40.76
C GLU A 47 -10.87 25.22 -41.29
N ASN A 48 -10.38 26.42 -40.97
CA ASN A 48 -9.04 26.88 -41.34
C ASN A 48 -7.97 26.51 -40.31
N TYR A 49 -8.32 25.82 -39.24
CA TYR A 49 -7.38 25.42 -38.20
C TYR A 49 -7.30 23.90 -38.09
N SER A 50 -6.12 23.42 -37.73
CA SER A 50 -5.88 22.04 -37.31
C SER A 50 -5.54 22.05 -35.83
N ILE A 51 -6.22 21.21 -35.04
CA ILE A 51 -6.00 21.09 -33.60
C ILE A 51 -5.48 19.69 -33.31
N GLN A 52 -4.36 19.61 -32.61
CA GLN A 52 -3.73 18.35 -32.19
C GLN A 52 -3.49 18.37 -30.69
N THR A 53 -3.70 17.24 -30.03
CA THR A 53 -3.37 17.04 -28.61
C THR A 53 -1.98 16.43 -28.47
N GLY A 54 -1.19 16.91 -27.50
CA GLY A 54 0.11 16.35 -27.12
C GLY A 54 0.33 16.44 -25.61
N ASN A 55 1.55 16.18 -25.15
CA ASN A 55 1.98 16.37 -23.76
C ASN A 55 3.29 17.18 -23.73
N ASP A 56 3.48 18.01 -22.71
CA ASP A 56 4.75 18.70 -22.47
C ASP A 56 5.78 17.78 -21.77
N SER A 57 6.98 18.30 -21.51
CA SER A 57 8.06 17.53 -20.87
C SER A 57 7.80 17.16 -19.40
N ARG A 58 6.77 17.74 -18.78
CA ARG A 58 6.32 17.45 -17.42
C ARG A 58 5.13 16.48 -17.41
N GLY A 59 4.55 16.20 -18.57
CA GLY A 59 3.39 15.30 -18.73
C GLY A 59 2.05 16.03 -18.89
N PHE A 60 2.02 17.36 -18.84
CA PHE A 60 0.77 18.13 -18.95
C PHE A 60 0.26 18.15 -20.40
N ARG A 61 -1.06 18.02 -20.59
CA ARG A 61 -1.71 18.10 -21.90
C ARG A 61 -1.42 19.44 -22.56
N THR A 62 -0.94 19.39 -23.80
CA THR A 62 -0.81 20.55 -24.68
C THR A 62 -1.80 20.44 -25.85
N LEU A 63 -2.30 21.58 -26.32
CA LEU A 63 -2.94 21.69 -27.62
C LEU A 63 -2.01 22.40 -28.59
N THR A 64 -1.78 21.82 -29.76
CA THR A 64 -1.18 22.54 -30.89
C THR A 64 -2.30 23.00 -31.83
N VAL A 65 -2.50 24.31 -31.93
CA VAL A 65 -3.46 24.91 -32.87
C VAL A 65 -2.67 25.50 -34.04
N THR A 66 -2.91 24.98 -35.25
CA THR A 66 -2.22 25.42 -36.47
C THR A 66 -3.20 26.12 -37.40
N ASP A 67 -2.95 27.41 -37.70
CA ASP A 67 -3.66 28.12 -38.76
C ASP A 67 -3.18 27.64 -40.14
N LEU A 68 -4.06 26.97 -40.88
CA LEU A 68 -3.80 26.46 -42.22
C LEU A 68 -3.79 27.57 -43.29
N SER A 69 -4.26 28.77 -42.94
CA SER A 69 -4.21 29.98 -43.79
C SER A 69 -2.89 30.74 -43.64
N GLY A 70 -2.14 30.48 -42.57
CA GLY A 70 -0.80 31.04 -42.30
C GLY A 70 -0.78 32.48 -41.80
N ASN A 71 -1.88 33.00 -41.25
CA ASN A 71 -1.97 34.35 -40.71
C ASN A 71 -1.71 34.40 -39.20
N GLU A 72 -2.07 33.36 -38.47
CA GLU A 72 -1.92 33.27 -37.01
C GLU A 72 -0.89 32.22 -36.56
N GLY A 73 -0.25 31.49 -37.48
CA GLY A 73 0.89 30.60 -37.18
C GLY A 73 0.52 29.28 -36.48
N VAL A 74 1.46 28.75 -35.68
CA VAL A 74 1.33 27.51 -34.91
C VAL A 74 1.47 27.80 -33.42
N ASP A 75 0.37 27.68 -32.69
CA ASP A 75 0.34 27.93 -31.25
C ASP A 75 0.38 26.64 -30.46
N VAL A 76 0.99 26.71 -29.27
CA VAL A 76 0.98 25.65 -28.26
C VAL A 76 0.32 26.19 -27.00
N LEU A 77 -0.80 25.58 -26.61
CA LEU A 77 -1.66 26.01 -25.52
C LEU A 77 -1.60 25.01 -24.36
N THR A 78 -1.62 25.52 -23.14
CA THR A 78 -1.76 24.77 -21.88
C THR A 78 -2.76 25.48 -20.96
N GLY A 79 -3.60 24.72 -20.24
CA GLY A 79 -4.61 25.30 -19.34
C GLY A 79 -5.60 26.22 -20.07
N VAL A 80 -6.13 25.79 -21.22
CA VAL A 80 -7.16 26.55 -21.97
C VAL A 80 -8.35 25.62 -22.24
N GLU A 81 -9.52 26.03 -21.78
CA GLU A 81 -10.75 25.23 -21.79
C GLU A 81 -11.60 25.50 -23.03
N LYS A 82 -11.46 26.67 -23.67
CA LYS A 82 -12.27 27.06 -24.83
C LYS A 82 -11.45 27.68 -25.95
N LEU A 83 -11.77 27.28 -27.18
CA LEU A 83 -11.26 27.93 -28.39
C LEU A 83 -12.39 28.68 -29.09
N TYR A 84 -12.28 30.00 -29.15
CA TYR A 84 -13.21 30.85 -29.90
C TYR A 84 -12.71 31.07 -31.31
N PHE A 85 -13.45 30.55 -32.28
CA PHE A 85 -13.28 30.86 -33.70
C PHE A 85 -14.37 31.86 -34.13
N SER A 86 -14.18 32.46 -35.31
CA SER A 86 -15.14 33.45 -35.84
C SER A 86 -16.54 32.89 -36.14
N ASP A 87 -16.68 31.57 -36.27
CA ASP A 87 -17.91 30.88 -36.66
C ASP A 87 -18.45 29.91 -35.59
N GLN A 88 -17.63 29.48 -34.63
CA GLN A 88 -18.04 28.61 -33.54
C GLN A 88 -17.08 28.66 -32.34
N THR A 89 -17.56 28.18 -31.19
CA THR A 89 -16.73 27.89 -30.02
C THR A 89 -16.54 26.39 -29.93
N ILE A 90 -15.32 25.98 -29.65
CA ILE A 90 -14.98 24.59 -29.33
C ILE A 90 -14.64 24.54 -27.85
N ASP A 91 -15.47 23.84 -27.09
CA ASP A 91 -15.12 23.44 -25.73
C ASP A 91 -14.07 22.33 -25.84
N VAL A 92 -12.93 22.50 -25.16
CA VAL A 92 -11.76 21.62 -25.25
C VAL A 92 -11.97 20.30 -24.47
N VAL A 93 -13.17 20.05 -23.95
CA VAL A 93 -13.37 19.10 -22.87
C VAL A 93 -13.43 17.64 -23.33
N ASN A 94 -12.81 16.76 -22.51
CA ASN A 94 -13.15 15.35 -22.24
C ASN A 94 -12.25 14.24 -22.81
N SER A 95 -10.94 14.34 -22.63
CA SER A 95 -10.29 13.22 -21.94
C SER A 95 -9.72 13.81 -20.67
N ILE A 96 -10.37 13.58 -19.53
CA ILE A 96 -9.55 13.56 -18.34
C ILE A 96 -8.60 12.38 -18.54
N GLU A 97 -7.29 12.64 -18.58
CA GLU A 97 -6.33 11.60 -18.93
C GLU A 97 -6.56 10.39 -18.04
N GLY A 98 -6.73 9.22 -18.67
CA GLY A 98 -6.98 7.95 -17.99
C GLY A 98 -8.44 7.68 -17.59
N THR A 99 -9.42 8.49 -18.00
CA THR A 99 -10.84 8.14 -17.83
C THR A 99 -11.41 7.55 -19.12
N SER A 100 -11.99 6.35 -19.04
CA SER A 100 -12.77 5.74 -20.12
C SER A 100 -14.20 5.48 -19.67
N VAL A 101 -15.14 5.83 -20.53
CA VAL A 101 -16.57 5.85 -20.19
C VAL A 101 -17.29 4.82 -21.04
N SER A 102 -18.08 3.96 -20.41
CA SER A 102 -18.87 2.92 -21.08
C SER A 102 -20.34 2.97 -20.65
N GLY A 103 -21.24 2.70 -21.59
CA GLY A 103 -22.68 2.75 -21.38
C GLY A 103 -23.30 4.13 -21.62
N ASN A 104 -24.52 4.33 -21.14
CA ASN A 104 -25.28 5.57 -21.31
C ASN A 104 -24.86 6.61 -20.26
N VAL A 105 -23.64 7.15 -20.40
CA VAL A 105 -23.14 8.24 -19.57
C VAL A 105 -23.30 9.56 -20.33
N SER A 106 -24.00 10.52 -19.74
CA SER A 106 -24.05 11.89 -20.24
C SER A 106 -22.96 12.71 -19.60
N VAL A 107 -22.13 13.36 -20.43
CA VAL A 107 -21.28 14.47 -19.99
C VAL A 107 -22.14 15.73 -20.07
N LEU A 108 -22.44 16.31 -18.91
CA LEU A 108 -23.20 17.55 -18.79
C LEU A 108 -22.22 18.63 -18.32
N GLU A 109 -21.90 19.58 -19.19
CA GLU A 109 -21.30 20.83 -18.74
C GLU A 109 -22.44 21.74 -18.32
N SER A 110 -22.50 22.09 -17.04
CA SER A 110 -23.35 23.20 -16.60
C SER A 110 -22.51 24.46 -16.59
N ASP A 111 -22.89 25.43 -17.42
CA ASP A 111 -22.40 26.81 -17.51
C ASP A 111 -21.53 27.25 -16.32
N GLY A 112 -20.22 27.05 -16.42
CA GLY A 112 -19.27 27.36 -15.33
C GLY A 112 -17.95 26.57 -15.29
N GLY A 113 -17.68 25.65 -16.22
CA GLY A 113 -16.40 24.92 -16.28
C GLY A 113 -16.36 23.55 -15.63
N SER A 114 -17.43 23.15 -14.93
CA SER A 114 -17.51 21.84 -14.29
C SER A 114 -17.94 20.73 -15.27
N ILE A 115 -17.21 19.61 -15.24
CA ILE A 115 -17.50 18.40 -16.03
C ILE A 115 -18.31 17.44 -15.18
N ILE A 116 -19.58 17.20 -15.52
CA ILE A 116 -20.40 16.22 -14.81
C ILE A 116 -20.57 14.96 -15.65
N TYR A 117 -20.03 13.83 -15.20
CA TYR A 117 -20.39 12.51 -15.73
C TYR A 117 -21.57 11.97 -14.94
N SER A 118 -22.67 11.72 -15.64
CA SER A 118 -23.91 11.27 -15.02
C SER A 118 -24.46 10.01 -15.68
N GLY A 119 -24.89 9.05 -14.86
CA GLY A 119 -25.72 7.94 -15.29
C GLY A 119 -27.22 8.26 -15.14
N ASP A 120 -28.07 7.63 -15.96
CA ASP A 120 -29.54 7.85 -15.98
C ASP A 120 -30.27 7.34 -14.71
N GLY A 121 -29.56 6.85 -13.70
CA GLY A 121 -30.11 6.37 -12.42
C GLY A 121 -31.05 5.16 -12.49
N ALA A 122 -31.50 4.76 -13.69
CA ALA A 122 -32.37 3.61 -13.94
C ALA A 122 -31.60 2.29 -14.11
N ASP A 123 -30.34 2.39 -14.53
CA ASP A 123 -29.44 1.25 -14.72
C ASP A 123 -28.19 1.44 -13.84
N ASN A 124 -27.97 0.56 -12.86
CA ASN A 124 -26.70 0.39 -12.15
C ASN A 124 -25.56 -0.10 -13.08
N GLY A 125 -25.59 0.24 -14.37
CA GLY A 125 -24.73 -0.30 -15.42
C GLY A 125 -23.94 0.74 -16.21
N ALA A 126 -24.09 2.04 -15.92
CA ALA A 126 -23.22 3.07 -16.45
C ALA A 126 -21.87 3.01 -15.70
N GLU A 127 -20.82 2.58 -16.40
CA GLU A 127 -19.51 2.35 -15.82
C GLU A 127 -18.52 3.41 -16.30
N VAL A 128 -17.86 4.06 -15.35
CA VAL A 128 -16.70 4.92 -15.61
C VAL A 128 -15.48 4.19 -15.09
N ILE A 129 -14.56 3.87 -15.99
CA ILE A 129 -13.30 3.21 -15.66
C ILE A 129 -12.21 4.30 -15.59
N ILE A 130 -11.56 4.37 -14.45
CA ILE A 130 -10.45 5.29 -14.19
C ILE A 130 -9.16 4.45 -14.16
N THR A 131 -8.34 4.58 -15.21
CA THR A 131 -7.01 3.97 -15.31
C THR A 131 -5.89 4.88 -14.84
N ASP A 132 -6.13 6.20 -14.83
CA ASP A 132 -5.43 7.25 -14.09
C ASP A 132 -6.35 8.48 -14.16
N LEU A 133 -6.21 9.45 -13.26
CA LEU A 133 -7.00 10.67 -13.26
C LEU A 133 -6.18 11.78 -12.61
N LEU A 134 -5.73 12.76 -13.39
CA LEU A 134 -5.13 13.98 -12.87
C LEU A 134 -6.11 15.14 -13.05
N LEU A 135 -6.50 15.75 -11.93
CA LEU A 135 -7.19 17.02 -11.87
C LEU A 135 -6.22 18.05 -11.29
N ASP A 136 -5.95 19.12 -12.03
CA ASP A 136 -5.07 20.22 -11.65
C ASP A 136 -5.74 21.56 -11.99
N GLY A 137 -5.12 22.66 -11.53
CA GLY A 137 -5.68 24.01 -11.64
C GLY A 137 -7.06 24.10 -10.97
N SER A 138 -7.97 24.87 -11.54
CA SER A 138 -9.33 25.05 -10.98
C SER A 138 -10.37 24.07 -11.52
N ARG A 139 -9.95 22.90 -12.06
CA ARG A 139 -10.89 21.96 -12.69
C ARG A 139 -11.86 21.38 -11.69
N GLU A 140 -13.15 21.41 -12.02
CA GLU A 140 -14.20 20.77 -11.22
C GLU A 140 -14.81 19.59 -11.98
N VAL A 141 -14.76 18.39 -11.39
CA VAL A 141 -15.36 17.18 -11.97
C VAL A 141 -16.36 16.59 -11.00
N GLU A 142 -17.53 16.18 -11.50
CA GLU A 142 -18.52 15.45 -10.72
C GLU A 142 -18.85 14.09 -11.36
N PHE A 143 -18.80 13.03 -10.55
CA PHE A 143 -19.33 11.71 -10.86
C PHE A 143 -20.65 11.52 -10.14
N ARG A 144 -21.76 11.36 -10.89
CA ARG A 144 -23.11 11.27 -10.32
C ARG A 144 -23.87 10.05 -10.82
N ASN A 145 -24.41 9.23 -9.91
CA ASN A 145 -25.16 8.02 -10.24
C ASN A 145 -24.37 7.03 -11.12
N LEU A 146 -23.11 6.78 -10.78
CA LEU A 146 -22.21 5.95 -11.58
C LEU A 146 -21.74 4.69 -10.85
N GLN A 147 -21.41 3.65 -11.61
CA GLN A 147 -20.45 2.63 -11.19
C GLN A 147 -19.06 3.12 -11.58
N ILE A 148 -18.24 3.47 -10.60
CA ILE A 148 -16.86 3.90 -10.82
C ILE A 148 -15.99 2.68 -10.59
N LYS A 149 -15.21 2.32 -11.60
CA LYS A 149 -14.24 1.24 -11.53
C LYS A 149 -12.83 1.83 -11.59
N PHE A 150 -12.05 1.57 -10.57
CA PHE A 150 -10.74 2.16 -10.38
C PHE A 150 -9.63 1.13 -10.60
N SER A 151 -8.75 1.42 -11.56
CA SER A 151 -7.62 0.57 -11.98
C SER A 151 -6.37 1.42 -12.29
N GLY A 152 -6.16 2.49 -11.53
CA GLY A 152 -5.26 3.61 -11.82
C GLY A 152 -5.07 4.50 -10.62
N ASN A 153 -4.29 5.58 -10.66
CA ASN A 153 -4.26 6.57 -9.56
C ASN A 153 -5.18 7.76 -9.83
N ILE A 154 -5.77 8.35 -8.78
CA ILE A 154 -6.44 9.66 -8.87
C ILE A 154 -5.57 10.68 -8.14
N SER A 155 -5.29 11.82 -8.75
CA SER A 155 -4.66 12.97 -8.12
C SER A 155 -5.49 14.22 -8.35
N ILE A 156 -5.77 14.96 -7.27
CA ILE A 156 -6.54 16.20 -7.26
C ILE A 156 -5.62 17.26 -6.65
N GLU A 157 -5.20 18.22 -7.46
CA GLU A 157 -4.11 19.15 -7.19
C GLU A 157 -4.51 20.58 -7.51
N ASP A 158 -3.75 21.56 -7.04
CA ASP A 158 -3.77 22.96 -7.47
C ASP A 158 -5.16 23.66 -7.45
N ASN A 159 -5.97 23.41 -6.41
CA ASN A 159 -7.36 23.87 -6.23
C ASN A 159 -8.43 23.11 -7.02
N ALA A 160 -8.07 22.02 -7.70
CA ALA A 160 -9.05 21.24 -8.46
C ALA A 160 -10.04 20.55 -7.50
N SER A 161 -11.22 20.20 -8.01
CA SER A 161 -12.24 19.53 -7.24
C SER A 161 -12.77 18.28 -7.92
N LEU A 162 -12.88 17.20 -7.15
CA LEU A 162 -13.64 16.01 -7.51
C LEU A 162 -14.82 15.85 -6.56
N LYS A 163 -16.02 15.73 -7.13
CA LYS A 163 -17.23 15.38 -6.42
C LYS A 163 -17.72 14.01 -6.86
N MET A 164 -18.06 13.16 -5.89
CA MET A 164 -18.72 11.86 -6.14
C MET A 164 -20.06 11.85 -5.43
N THR A 165 -21.15 11.61 -6.16
CA THR A 165 -22.51 11.66 -5.61
C THR A 165 -23.33 10.46 -6.04
N ASP A 166 -24.02 9.82 -5.09
CA ASP A 166 -24.94 8.70 -5.33
C ASP A 166 -24.30 7.58 -6.19
N SER A 167 -23.00 7.33 -6.00
CA SER A 167 -22.20 6.47 -6.86
C SER A 167 -21.66 5.26 -6.09
N VAL A 168 -21.21 4.25 -6.84
CA VAL A 168 -20.54 3.06 -6.29
C VAL A 168 -19.08 3.10 -6.71
N PHE A 169 -18.16 2.96 -5.76
CA PHE A 169 -16.71 2.96 -6.01
C PHE A 169 -16.16 1.54 -5.88
N ASN A 170 -15.88 0.91 -7.02
CA ASN A 170 -15.33 -0.44 -7.11
C ASN A 170 -13.81 -0.39 -7.23
N ILE A 171 -13.13 -1.03 -6.28
CA ILE A 171 -11.69 -1.09 -6.20
C ILE A 171 -11.21 -2.38 -6.89
N GLU A 172 -10.56 -2.26 -8.06
CA GLU A 172 -9.83 -3.37 -8.67
C GLU A 172 -8.35 -3.27 -8.31
N MET A 173 -8.00 -3.84 -7.15
CA MET A 173 -6.62 -3.98 -6.71
C MET A 173 -6.20 -5.44 -6.73
N ASP A 174 -4.91 -5.66 -7.01
CA ASP A 174 -4.21 -6.89 -6.67
C ASP A 174 -3.01 -6.57 -5.78
N TYR A 175 -2.39 -7.60 -5.22
CA TYR A 175 -1.25 -7.47 -4.33
C TYR A 175 -0.01 -6.79 -4.96
N ARG A 176 -0.01 -6.54 -6.28
CA ARG A 176 1.12 -5.93 -7.02
C ARG A 176 0.89 -4.45 -7.30
N ASN A 177 -0.37 -4.01 -7.36
CA ASN A 177 -0.73 -2.64 -7.70
C ASN A 177 -1.66 -2.05 -6.62
N GLN A 178 -1.06 -1.31 -5.68
CA GLN A 178 -1.82 -0.42 -4.79
C GLN A 178 -1.99 0.93 -5.47
N TYR A 179 -3.23 1.23 -5.85
CA TYR A 179 -3.58 2.54 -6.37
C TYR A 179 -4.00 3.49 -5.25
N ASP A 180 -3.69 4.77 -5.42
CA ASP A 180 -3.97 5.83 -4.44
C ASP A 180 -4.94 6.88 -5.02
N LEU A 181 -5.76 7.46 -4.14
CA LEU A 181 -6.46 8.72 -4.41
C LEU A 181 -5.78 9.80 -3.58
N THR A 182 -5.07 10.70 -4.23
CA THR A 182 -4.36 11.81 -3.61
C THR A 182 -5.11 13.12 -3.78
N VAL A 183 -5.25 13.88 -2.69
CA VAL A 183 -5.71 15.27 -2.70
C VAL A 183 -4.61 16.13 -2.07
N LYS A 184 -4.11 17.12 -2.82
CA LYS A 184 -3.03 17.99 -2.36
C LYS A 184 -3.12 19.38 -2.97
N ASP A 185 -2.24 20.27 -2.55
CA ASP A 185 -2.06 21.59 -3.12
C ASP A 185 -3.39 22.38 -3.22
N HIS A 186 -4.14 22.44 -2.12
CA HIS A 186 -5.49 23.04 -2.01
C HIS A 186 -6.62 22.33 -2.77
N GLY A 187 -6.37 21.14 -3.33
CA GLY A 187 -7.39 20.31 -3.96
C GLY A 187 -8.55 19.96 -3.03
N THR A 188 -9.72 19.68 -3.61
CA THR A 188 -10.96 19.41 -2.87
C THR A 188 -11.61 18.09 -3.30
N LEU A 189 -11.89 17.21 -2.34
CA LEU A 189 -12.69 16.00 -2.54
C LEU A 189 -14.03 16.11 -1.80
N GLN A 190 -15.13 15.99 -2.53
CA GLN A 190 -16.48 15.90 -1.95
C GLN A 190 -17.10 14.54 -2.26
N VAL A 191 -17.59 13.86 -1.23
CA VAL A 191 -18.25 12.56 -1.33
C VAL A 191 -19.63 12.67 -0.69
N ASP A 192 -20.68 12.38 -1.46
CA ASP A 192 -22.07 12.40 -1.02
C ASP A 192 -22.75 11.06 -1.37
N ASN A 193 -23.13 10.26 -0.37
CA ASN A 193 -23.79 8.97 -0.53
C ASN A 193 -23.03 7.99 -1.45
N LEU A 194 -21.74 7.81 -1.20
CA LEU A 194 -20.90 6.86 -1.92
C LEU A 194 -20.95 5.48 -1.28
N VAL A 195 -21.17 4.44 -2.07
CA VAL A 195 -21.05 3.06 -1.63
C VAL A 195 -19.73 2.50 -2.08
N VAL A 196 -18.98 1.89 -1.17
CA VAL A 196 -17.70 1.23 -1.43
C VAL A 196 -17.89 -0.25 -1.07
N PRO A 197 -18.24 -1.10 -2.04
CA PRO A 197 -18.36 -2.53 -1.81
C PRO A 197 -17.03 -3.09 -1.32
N THR A 198 -17.06 -4.09 -0.43
CA THR A 198 -15.81 -4.63 0.10
C THR A 198 -15.00 -5.32 -0.98
N SER A 199 -13.80 -4.80 -1.21
CA SER A 199 -12.66 -5.56 -1.72
C SER A 199 -12.01 -6.33 -0.58
N ARG A 200 -11.31 -7.43 -0.90
CA ARG A 200 -10.39 -8.07 0.06
C ARG A 200 -9.17 -7.20 0.39
N GLU A 201 -8.95 -6.16 -0.40
CA GLU A 201 -7.78 -5.29 -0.39
C GLU A 201 -8.18 -3.89 0.11
N MET A 202 -7.32 -3.27 0.91
CA MET A 202 -7.48 -1.88 1.37
C MET A 202 -6.92 -0.92 0.32
N THR A 203 -7.62 0.19 0.04
CA THR A 203 -7.09 1.33 -0.72
C THR A 203 -6.66 2.44 0.23
N ARG A 204 -5.55 3.11 -0.11
CA ARG A 204 -5.10 4.32 0.58
C ARG A 204 -5.65 5.54 -0.15
N TRP A 205 -6.21 6.47 0.61
CA TRP A 205 -6.45 7.84 0.14
C TRP A 205 -5.55 8.78 0.93
N THR A 206 -4.81 9.64 0.25
CA THR A 206 -3.80 10.50 0.86
C THR A 206 -4.15 11.98 0.69
N HIS A 207 -4.18 12.71 1.80
CA HIS A 207 -4.59 14.12 1.85
C HIS A 207 -3.47 14.97 2.44
N ARG A 208 -3.07 16.05 1.78
CA ARG A 208 -2.01 16.95 2.27
C ARG A 208 -2.09 18.37 1.72
N ASP A 209 -1.16 19.21 2.12
CA ASP A 209 -0.84 20.52 1.53
C ASP A 209 -2.11 21.38 1.35
N ASN A 210 -2.82 21.66 2.45
CA ASN A 210 -4.06 22.45 2.50
C ASN A 210 -5.29 21.84 1.79
N ALA A 211 -5.29 20.53 1.52
CA ALA A 211 -6.43 19.85 0.92
C ALA A 211 -7.71 19.91 1.78
N LYS A 212 -8.87 19.90 1.10
CA LYS A 212 -10.20 19.96 1.73
C LYS A 212 -11.03 18.73 1.38
N ILE A 213 -11.43 17.97 2.39
CA ILE A 213 -12.16 16.71 2.21
C ILE A 213 -13.49 16.79 2.95
N ASN A 214 -14.58 16.48 2.26
CA ASN A 214 -15.91 16.38 2.86
C ASN A 214 -16.57 15.06 2.46
N ILE A 215 -16.77 14.18 3.45
CA ILE A 215 -17.38 12.86 3.28
C ILE A 215 -18.74 12.82 3.98
N ASN A 216 -19.79 12.57 3.24
CA ASN A 216 -21.14 12.51 3.77
C ASN A 216 -21.85 11.26 3.25
N GLY A 217 -22.30 10.39 4.16
CA GLY A 217 -23.03 9.18 3.78
C GLY A 217 -22.20 8.12 3.08
N MET A 218 -20.87 8.07 3.26
CA MET A 218 -20.05 7.01 2.67
C MET A 218 -20.28 5.68 3.40
N ARG A 219 -20.61 4.61 2.66
CA ARG A 219 -20.98 3.30 3.22
C ARG A 219 -20.14 2.17 2.69
N THR A 220 -19.87 1.22 3.57
CA THR A 220 -19.03 0.06 3.33
C THR A 220 -19.82 -1.18 3.81
N PRO A 221 -20.73 -1.74 2.99
CA PRO A 221 -21.83 -2.61 3.46
C PRO A 221 -21.43 -3.97 4.07
N ASP A 222 -20.22 -4.47 3.79
CA ASP A 222 -19.75 -5.81 4.17
C ASP A 222 -18.60 -5.75 5.20
N GLN A 223 -18.66 -4.80 6.14
CA GLN A 223 -17.61 -4.51 7.15
C GLN A 223 -16.97 -5.77 7.79
N GLY A 224 -15.66 -5.90 7.64
CA GLY A 224 -14.80 -6.66 8.56
C GLY A 224 -14.20 -5.75 9.63
N GLU A 225 -13.18 -6.21 10.36
CA GLU A 225 -12.43 -5.36 11.31
C GLU A 225 -11.66 -4.22 10.61
N TRP A 226 -11.41 -4.35 9.30
CA TRP A 226 -10.64 -3.42 8.49
C TRP A 226 -11.54 -2.71 7.49
N MET A 227 -11.47 -1.37 7.50
CA MET A 227 -12.23 -0.53 6.60
C MET A 227 -11.54 -0.53 5.23
N PRO A 228 -12.28 -0.73 4.11
CA PRO A 228 -11.69 -0.89 2.80
C PRO A 228 -11.00 0.38 2.29
N ILE A 229 -11.36 1.55 2.83
CA ILE A 229 -10.70 2.83 2.55
C ILE A 229 -10.01 3.31 3.83
N TRP A 230 -8.70 3.51 3.73
CA TRP A 230 -7.89 4.07 4.78
C TRP A 230 -7.34 5.44 4.35
N GLN A 231 -7.68 6.48 5.11
CA GLN A 231 -7.42 7.86 4.71
C GLN A 231 -6.31 8.49 5.55
N SER A 232 -5.17 8.78 4.95
CA SER A 232 -4.04 9.45 5.59
C SER A 232 -4.12 10.95 5.37
N MET A 233 -3.88 11.75 6.42
CA MET A 233 -3.91 13.21 6.33
C MET A 233 -2.71 13.88 7.01
N SER A 234 -2.20 14.93 6.38
CA SER A 234 -1.08 15.75 6.87
C SER A 234 -1.16 17.19 6.37
N ASP A 235 -0.27 18.08 6.81
CA ASP A 235 -0.06 19.44 6.26
C ASP A 235 -1.33 20.27 5.98
N ASP A 236 -1.92 20.83 7.06
CA ASP A 236 -3.04 21.79 6.99
C ASP A 236 -4.34 21.27 6.34
N VAL A 237 -4.55 19.95 6.28
CA VAL A 237 -5.80 19.35 5.78
C VAL A 237 -7.02 19.76 6.60
N THR A 238 -8.12 20.11 5.92
CA THR A 238 -9.46 20.20 6.52
C THR A 238 -10.29 18.99 6.10
N TYR A 239 -10.70 18.18 7.05
CA TYR A 239 -11.47 16.96 6.83
C TYR A 239 -12.77 16.98 7.62
N THR A 240 -13.89 16.70 6.95
CA THR A 240 -15.17 16.47 7.62
C THR A 240 -15.77 15.15 7.20
N ALA A 241 -16.31 14.38 8.16
CA ALA A 241 -17.16 13.24 7.85
C ALA A 241 -18.46 13.26 8.64
N ASP A 242 -19.59 13.04 7.98
CA ASP A 242 -20.88 12.82 8.64
C ASP A 242 -21.54 11.54 8.14
N ASN A 243 -22.18 10.82 9.06
CA ASN A 243 -22.98 9.65 8.73
C ASN A 243 -22.24 8.66 7.81
N SER A 244 -20.97 8.39 8.09
CA SER A 244 -20.06 7.67 7.18
C SER A 244 -19.30 6.55 7.88
N ASP A 245 -18.75 5.64 7.09
CA ASP A 245 -17.86 4.57 7.54
C ASP A 245 -16.43 4.91 7.10
N ILE A 246 -15.53 5.28 8.03
CA ILE A 246 -14.21 5.84 7.69
C ILE A 246 -13.04 5.31 8.53
N GLY A 247 -11.97 4.86 7.88
CA GLY A 247 -10.67 4.62 8.52
C GLY A 247 -9.76 5.83 8.30
N ILE A 248 -9.12 6.34 9.35
CA ILE A 248 -8.23 7.51 9.24
C ILE A 248 -6.88 7.30 9.94
N THR A 249 -5.82 7.85 9.35
CA THR A 249 -4.56 8.17 10.03
C THR A 249 -4.31 9.66 9.96
N ALA A 250 -4.12 10.31 11.10
CA ALA A 250 -3.73 11.73 11.16
C ALA A 250 -2.25 11.86 11.53
N ILE A 251 -1.48 12.45 10.62
CA ILE A 251 -0.03 12.60 10.73
C ILE A 251 0.31 14.08 10.76
N ALA A 252 0.77 14.56 11.92
CA ALA A 252 1.38 15.88 11.99
C ALA A 252 2.83 15.81 11.48
N LEU A 253 3.12 16.55 10.41
CA LEU A 253 4.48 16.70 9.91
C LEU A 253 5.24 17.71 10.77
N ALA A 254 6.45 17.33 11.19
CA ALA A 254 7.40 18.25 11.78
C ALA A 254 8.32 18.80 10.70
N ASN A 255 8.61 20.10 10.75
CA ASN A 255 9.68 20.70 9.96
C ASN A 255 11.05 20.15 10.37
N ASP A 256 12.08 20.46 9.57
CA ASP A 256 13.45 20.02 9.82
C ASP A 256 14.04 20.52 11.16
N ASP A 257 13.42 21.52 11.80
CA ASP A 257 13.75 22.00 13.15
C ASP A 257 12.94 21.33 14.29
N GLY A 258 12.08 20.37 13.94
CA GLY A 258 11.21 19.64 14.87
C GLY A 258 9.94 20.39 15.26
N ALA A 259 9.69 21.59 14.73
CA ALA A 259 8.44 22.31 14.98
C ALA A 259 7.30 21.71 14.15
N VAL A 260 6.19 21.41 14.82
CA VAL A 260 4.91 21.08 14.17
C VAL A 260 4.33 22.38 13.65
N THR A 261 4.17 22.51 12.32
CA THR A 261 3.57 23.71 11.70
C THR A 261 2.18 23.47 11.14
N THR A 262 1.65 22.25 11.28
CA THR A 262 0.34 21.89 10.76
C THR A 262 -0.79 22.39 11.69
N ASN A 263 -1.86 22.93 11.10
CA ASN A 263 -3.11 23.38 11.71
C ASN A 263 -4.31 22.66 11.08
N GLY A 264 -4.12 21.40 10.69
CA GLY A 264 -5.19 20.60 10.10
C GLY A 264 -6.33 20.37 11.09
N THR A 265 -7.55 20.15 10.57
CA THR A 265 -8.75 19.87 11.36
C THR A 265 -9.49 18.66 10.81
N VAL A 266 -10.02 17.84 11.71
CA VAL A 266 -10.78 16.63 11.39
C VAL A 266 -12.04 16.64 12.24
N ALA A 267 -13.21 16.81 11.64
CA ALA A 267 -14.48 16.81 12.34
C ALA A 267 -15.35 15.64 11.87
N ILE A 268 -15.69 14.73 12.78
CA ILE A 268 -16.43 13.51 12.47
C ILE A 268 -17.70 13.43 13.31
N THR A 269 -18.84 13.22 12.66
CA THR A 269 -20.15 13.12 13.31
C THR A 269 -20.94 11.90 12.85
N ASN A 270 -21.72 11.31 13.76
CA ASN A 270 -22.67 10.22 13.46
C ASN A 270 -22.07 9.04 12.65
N SER A 271 -20.79 8.75 12.81
CA SER A 271 -20.03 7.87 11.92
C SER A 271 -19.54 6.63 12.64
N ASP A 272 -19.22 5.60 11.86
CA ASP A 272 -18.44 4.45 12.32
C ASP A 272 -16.99 4.68 11.87
N LEU A 273 -16.02 4.62 12.78
CA LEU A 273 -14.64 4.94 12.42
C LEU A 273 -13.59 4.10 13.15
N ASN A 274 -12.49 3.86 12.43
CA ASN A 274 -11.21 3.43 12.99
C ASN A 274 -10.21 4.58 12.88
N VAL A 275 -9.44 4.81 13.93
CA VAL A 275 -8.49 5.92 14.01
C VAL A 275 -7.11 5.39 14.36
N GLU A 276 -6.10 5.82 13.62
CA GLU A 276 -4.69 5.68 13.96
C GLU A 276 -4.07 7.06 14.15
N LEU A 277 -3.46 7.27 15.32
CA LEU A 277 -2.90 8.55 15.71
C LEU A 277 -1.38 8.52 15.58
N ALA A 278 -0.79 9.41 14.79
CA ALA A 278 0.66 9.61 14.80
C ALA A 278 0.98 10.91 15.53
N PHE A 279 1.71 10.81 16.64
CA PHE A 279 2.11 12.00 17.39
C PHE A 279 3.45 12.55 16.87
N PRO A 280 3.59 13.88 16.81
CA PRO A 280 4.83 14.52 16.45
C PRO A 280 5.79 14.53 17.66
N VAL A 281 7.03 14.93 17.39
CA VAL A 281 8.09 15.06 18.40
C VAL A 281 7.61 15.89 19.60
N GLY A 282 7.93 15.42 20.80
CA GLY A 282 7.63 16.09 22.06
C GLY A 282 6.86 15.22 23.06
N SER A 283 6.63 15.79 24.25
CA SER A 283 5.95 15.10 25.34
C SER A 283 4.46 15.40 25.35
N ARG A 284 3.64 14.35 25.48
CA ARG A 284 2.18 14.47 25.55
C ARG A 284 1.61 13.56 26.61
N THR A 285 0.49 13.97 27.19
CA THR A 285 -0.34 13.15 28.06
C THR A 285 -1.69 13.01 27.40
N ILE A 286 -2.12 11.77 27.19
CA ILE A 286 -3.34 11.45 26.45
C ILE A 286 -4.16 10.41 27.22
N THR A 287 -5.47 10.45 26.98
CA THR A 287 -6.42 9.41 27.36
C THR A 287 -7.18 9.02 26.10
N LEU A 288 -7.17 7.74 25.78
CA LEU A 288 -7.85 7.19 24.62
C LEU A 288 -9.15 6.52 25.07
N PRO A 289 -10.24 6.70 24.31
CA PRO A 289 -11.46 5.94 24.53
C PRO A 289 -11.23 4.46 24.23
N ASP A 290 -12.05 3.61 24.85
CA ASP A 290 -11.97 2.17 24.62
C ASP A 290 -12.41 1.82 23.19
N ALA A 291 -11.77 0.82 22.58
CA ALA A 291 -12.19 0.27 21.30
C ALA A 291 -13.63 -0.30 21.37
N ASN A 292 -14.33 -0.31 20.23
CA ASN A 292 -15.71 -0.75 20.08
C ASN A 292 -16.71 -0.02 21.00
N THR A 293 -16.53 1.29 21.18
CA THR A 293 -17.43 2.11 22.01
C THR A 293 -18.03 3.28 21.23
N ARG A 294 -19.24 3.67 21.65
CA ARG A 294 -19.85 4.91 21.17
C ARG A 294 -19.37 6.07 22.02
N VAL A 295 -18.86 7.11 21.38
CA VAL A 295 -18.46 8.37 22.02
C VAL A 295 -19.49 9.45 21.73
N GLU A 296 -19.91 10.18 22.78
CA GLU A 296 -20.75 11.37 22.61
C GLU A 296 -19.91 12.54 22.11
N SER A 297 -18.71 12.70 22.66
CA SER A 297 -17.71 13.67 22.22
C SER A 297 -16.32 13.19 22.66
N TRP A 298 -15.36 13.22 21.76
CA TRP A 298 -13.95 12.96 22.00
C TRP A 298 -13.13 13.88 21.11
N SER A 299 -12.10 14.50 21.68
CA SER A 299 -11.21 15.40 20.96
C SER A 299 -9.77 15.06 21.30
N ILE A 300 -8.88 15.14 20.31
CA ILE A 300 -7.45 14.96 20.51
C ILE A 300 -6.65 15.82 19.53
N ASP A 301 -5.59 16.46 20.04
CA ASP A 301 -4.63 17.24 19.25
C ASP A 301 -3.37 16.39 19.02
N THR A 302 -3.21 15.92 17.79
CA THR A 302 -2.00 15.24 17.31
C THR A 302 -1.04 16.20 16.60
N GLY A 303 -1.28 17.51 16.61
CA GLY A 303 -0.79 18.46 15.59
C GLY A 303 -1.76 18.61 14.42
N ILE A 304 -2.80 17.78 14.39
CA ILE A 304 -4.06 17.96 13.68
C ILE A 304 -5.15 17.85 14.75
N ASP A 305 -6.07 18.80 14.77
CA ASP A 305 -7.18 18.82 15.73
C ASP A 305 -8.26 17.85 15.27
N ILE A 306 -8.46 16.75 16.01
CA ILE A 306 -9.46 15.73 15.71
C ILE A 306 -10.60 15.85 16.71
N ASP A 307 -11.81 16.08 16.20
CA ASP A 307 -13.06 16.14 16.95
C ASP A 307 -14.02 15.06 16.45
N VAL A 308 -14.45 14.18 17.34
CA VAL A 308 -15.39 13.09 17.07
C VAL A 308 -16.63 13.24 17.95
N VAL A 309 -17.82 13.27 17.35
CA VAL A 309 -19.10 13.48 18.04
C VAL A 309 -20.10 12.41 17.63
N ASP A 310 -20.84 11.88 18.60
CA ASP A 310 -21.96 10.94 18.38
C ASP A 310 -21.65 9.72 17.50
N SER A 311 -20.40 9.23 17.54
CA SER A 311 -19.85 8.23 16.62
C SER A 311 -19.42 6.95 17.33
N ASN A 312 -19.32 5.83 16.60
CA ASN A 312 -18.83 4.56 17.12
C ASN A 312 -17.36 4.34 16.73
N LEU A 313 -16.48 4.31 17.71
CA LEU A 313 -15.07 3.98 17.53
C LEU A 313 -14.89 2.47 17.51
N GLY A 314 -14.55 1.91 16.36
CA GLY A 314 -14.19 0.50 16.23
C GLY A 314 -12.84 0.22 16.85
N ARG A 315 -11.81 0.95 16.42
CA ARG A 315 -10.43 0.84 16.90
C ARG A 315 -9.80 2.23 17.03
N VAL A 316 -8.99 2.40 18.08
CA VAL A 316 -8.13 3.57 18.26
C VAL A 316 -6.70 3.09 18.50
N ASP A 317 -5.88 3.22 17.46
CA ASP A 317 -4.46 2.92 17.45
C ASP A 317 -3.65 4.20 17.54
N PHE A 318 -2.37 4.05 17.85
CA PHE A 318 -1.42 5.13 17.66
C PHE A 318 -0.03 4.59 17.36
N ASP A 319 0.79 5.45 16.75
CA ASP A 319 2.21 5.20 16.56
C ASP A 319 3.05 5.98 17.57
N VAL A 320 3.97 5.27 18.21
CA VAL A 320 5.08 5.89 18.95
C VAL A 320 6.23 6.08 17.95
N THR A 321 6.39 7.31 17.46
CA THR A 321 7.43 7.68 16.50
C THR A 321 8.70 8.21 17.20
N PRO A 322 9.86 8.25 16.53
CA PRO A 322 11.06 8.85 17.10
C PRO A 322 10.83 10.31 17.52
N GLY A 323 11.28 10.65 18.73
CA GLY A 323 11.08 11.94 19.37
C GLY A 323 9.75 12.09 20.12
N ALA A 324 8.82 11.15 20.00
CA ALA A 324 7.56 11.17 20.76
C ALA A 324 7.76 10.62 22.18
N HIS A 325 7.22 11.34 23.18
CA HIS A 325 7.24 10.93 24.58
C HIS A 325 5.80 10.92 25.12
N ILE A 326 5.14 9.78 25.03
CA ILE A 326 3.70 9.64 25.26
C ILE A 326 3.46 9.13 26.68
N THR A 327 2.60 9.81 27.43
CA THR A 327 2.04 9.32 28.70
C THR A 327 0.57 9.00 28.49
N LEU A 328 0.21 7.73 28.55
CA LEU A 328 -1.15 7.24 28.36
C LEU A 328 -1.80 6.93 29.71
N GLN A 329 -2.91 7.60 29.99
CA GLN A 329 -3.58 7.57 31.29
C GLN A 329 -4.99 7.03 31.18
N ASP A 330 -5.36 6.13 32.09
CA ASP A 330 -6.73 5.63 32.25
C ASP A 330 -7.35 5.07 30.95
N SER A 331 -6.52 4.42 30.11
CA SER A 331 -6.93 3.92 28.79
C SER A 331 -6.84 2.40 28.74
N SER A 332 -7.84 1.72 28.20
CA SER A 332 -7.88 0.26 28.19
C SER A 332 -7.87 -0.34 26.79
N ASN A 333 -7.44 -1.60 26.71
CA ASN A 333 -7.40 -2.36 25.47
C ASN A 333 -6.64 -1.63 24.34
N ILE A 334 -5.48 -1.09 24.69
CA ILE A 334 -4.70 -0.23 23.81
C ILE A 334 -3.95 -1.05 22.78
N HIS A 335 -3.96 -0.57 21.55
CA HIS A 335 -3.18 -1.08 20.44
C HIS A 335 -2.25 0.03 19.94
N PHE A 336 -0.99 -0.28 19.67
CA PHE A 336 -0.07 0.72 19.13
C PHE A 336 1.09 0.11 18.33
N GLY A 337 1.51 0.83 17.30
CA GLY A 337 2.78 0.61 16.62
C GLY A 337 3.89 1.36 17.34
N TRP A 338 5.09 0.77 17.39
CA TRP A 338 6.27 1.48 17.89
C TRP A 338 7.36 1.50 16.83
N ALA A 339 7.39 2.58 16.07
CA ALA A 339 8.40 2.80 15.05
C ALA A 339 9.68 3.40 15.62
N MET A 340 10.83 2.85 15.24
CA MET A 340 12.14 3.24 15.73
C MET A 340 13.12 3.38 14.57
N GLY A 341 13.98 4.39 14.59
CA GLY A 341 15.01 4.59 13.56
C GLY A 341 14.63 5.46 12.36
N PHE A 342 13.43 6.06 12.31
CA PHE A 342 13.10 7.06 11.29
C PHE A 342 13.96 8.32 11.42
N ARG A 343 14.45 8.83 10.28
CA ARG A 343 15.28 10.05 10.13
C ARG A 343 16.48 10.10 11.09
N GLN A 344 17.61 9.54 10.67
CA GLN A 344 18.92 10.22 10.79
C GLN A 344 19.97 9.52 9.91
N SER A 345 20.69 10.34 9.14
CA SER A 345 22.04 10.05 8.70
C SER A 345 22.95 9.89 9.94
N LEU A 346 23.00 8.70 10.54
CA LEU A 346 23.94 8.46 11.63
C LEU A 346 25.24 7.90 11.06
N GLU A 347 26.13 8.80 10.66
CA GLU A 347 27.56 8.50 10.70
C GLU A 347 27.93 8.21 12.17
N GLY A 348 28.01 6.94 12.57
CA GLY A 348 28.28 6.55 13.96
C GLY A 348 27.91 5.09 14.28
N GLU A 349 28.09 4.69 15.55
CA GLU A 349 27.56 3.40 16.05
C GLU A 349 26.02 3.41 15.95
N ALA A 350 25.44 2.27 15.54
CA ALA A 350 24.01 2.03 15.48
C ALA A 350 23.35 2.34 16.84
N PRO A 351 22.36 3.25 16.91
CA PRO A 351 21.61 3.46 18.15
C PRO A 351 20.93 2.15 18.55
N SER A 352 20.98 1.81 19.84
CA SER A 352 20.39 0.57 20.35
C SER A 352 19.53 0.79 21.58
N ALA A 353 18.53 -0.07 21.74
CA ALA A 353 17.56 -0.02 22.83
C ALA A 353 17.20 -1.41 23.36
N THR A 354 16.73 -1.47 24.61
CA THR A 354 16.12 -2.68 25.18
C THR A 354 14.78 -2.36 25.82
N ILE A 355 13.74 -3.07 25.39
CA ILE A 355 12.42 -3.05 26.01
C ILE A 355 12.20 -4.37 26.74
N THR A 356 11.84 -4.32 28.02
CA THR A 356 11.66 -5.51 28.86
C THR A 356 10.24 -5.60 29.40
N ASP A 357 9.63 -6.78 29.29
CA ASP A 357 8.32 -7.11 29.89
C ASP A 357 7.14 -6.19 29.47
N LEU A 358 7.16 -5.67 28.24
CA LEU A 358 6.00 -5.01 27.64
C LEU A 358 5.07 -6.07 27.04
N ARG A 359 3.96 -6.31 27.72
CA ARG A 359 3.02 -7.42 27.47
C ARG A 359 1.74 -6.86 26.87
N GLY A 360 1.33 -7.39 25.73
CA GLY A 360 -0.03 -7.29 25.23
C GLY A 360 -1.00 -8.20 26.01
N GLY A 361 -2.14 -8.52 25.39
CA GLY A 361 -3.13 -9.44 25.95
C GLY A 361 -3.96 -8.86 27.11
N GLY A 362 -4.03 -7.54 27.23
CA GLY A 362 -4.79 -6.82 28.26
C GLY A 362 -4.01 -6.60 29.55
N ALA A 363 -2.68 -6.65 29.51
CA ALA A 363 -1.84 -6.43 30.70
C ALA A 363 -2.02 -5.00 31.23
N LEU A 364 -2.32 -4.87 32.53
CA LEU A 364 -2.53 -3.59 33.19
C LEU A 364 -1.23 -3.03 33.77
N TYR A 365 -0.94 -1.78 33.44
CA TYR A 365 0.21 -1.03 33.91
C TYR A 365 -0.25 0.11 34.81
N SER A 366 0.26 0.14 36.04
CA SER A 366 -0.16 1.15 37.03
C SER A 366 0.61 2.47 36.91
N ASN A 367 1.92 2.38 36.66
CA ASN A 367 2.82 3.50 36.38
C ASN A 367 4.17 2.93 35.92
N GLN A 368 4.29 2.63 34.63
CA GLN A 368 5.51 2.07 34.05
C GLN A 368 5.93 2.84 32.80
N THR A 369 7.22 3.13 32.69
CA THR A 369 7.82 3.81 31.53
C THR A 369 8.70 2.84 30.77
N PHE A 370 8.53 2.84 29.45
CA PHE A 370 9.35 2.16 28.46
C PHE A 370 10.05 3.23 27.62
N ASP A 371 11.36 3.09 27.44
CA ASP A 371 12.19 4.10 26.78
C ASP A 371 13.20 3.39 25.89
N ASN A 372 13.28 3.80 24.63
CA ASN A 372 14.21 3.24 23.65
C ASN A 372 15.35 4.22 23.29
N GLY A 373 15.53 5.28 24.06
CA GLY A 373 16.50 6.36 23.83
C GLY A 373 16.09 7.38 22.77
N SER A 374 15.20 7.01 21.84
CA SER A 374 14.66 7.91 20.80
C SER A 374 13.24 8.38 21.09
N ALA A 375 12.45 7.60 21.83
CA ALA A 375 11.06 7.82 22.16
C ALA A 375 10.72 7.10 23.47
N SER A 376 9.63 7.51 24.14
CA SER A 376 9.18 6.83 25.36
C SER A 376 7.67 6.72 25.47
N LEU A 377 7.23 5.65 26.12
CA LEU A 377 5.83 5.37 26.44
C LEU A 377 5.69 5.14 27.95
N THR A 378 4.91 5.98 28.61
CA THR A 378 4.54 5.83 30.02
C THR A 378 3.08 5.42 30.13
N LEU A 379 2.82 4.29 30.78
CA LEU A 379 1.49 3.73 30.98
C LEU A 379 1.06 3.92 32.44
N ILE A 380 -0.01 4.67 32.67
CA ILE A 380 -0.58 4.97 34.00
C ILE A 380 -2.02 4.50 34.04
N ASN A 381 -2.31 3.51 34.89
CA ASN A 381 -3.63 2.86 34.99
C ASN A 381 -4.20 2.46 33.60
N SER A 382 -3.33 1.91 32.75
CA SER A 382 -3.64 1.66 31.34
C SER A 382 -3.34 0.22 30.96
N SER A 383 -4.14 -0.39 30.08
CA SER A 383 -3.96 -1.79 29.66
C SER A 383 -3.62 -1.95 28.18
N VAL A 384 -2.57 -2.71 27.89
CA VAL A 384 -2.10 -2.96 26.51
C VAL A 384 -2.69 -4.26 26.00
N ALA A 385 -3.48 -4.18 24.93
CA ALA A 385 -4.01 -5.35 24.23
C ALA A 385 -3.04 -5.87 23.18
N ALA A 386 -2.41 -4.97 22.42
CA ALA A 386 -1.50 -5.34 21.35
C ALA A 386 -0.41 -4.28 21.16
N TRP A 387 0.76 -4.72 20.74
CA TRP A 387 1.78 -3.82 20.23
C TRP A 387 2.68 -4.54 19.22
N TRP A 388 3.24 -3.77 18.30
CA TRP A 388 4.19 -4.26 17.30
C TRP A 388 5.36 -3.28 17.17
N PRO A 389 6.59 -3.71 17.46
CA PRO A 389 7.78 -2.89 17.22
C PRO A 389 8.19 -2.98 15.76
N THR A 390 8.52 -1.82 15.18
CA THR A 390 9.05 -1.72 13.82
C THR A 390 10.37 -0.96 13.86
N THR A 391 11.46 -1.57 13.39
CA THR A 391 12.77 -0.93 13.33
C THR A 391 13.14 -0.56 11.88
N TYR A 392 13.74 0.61 11.70
CA TYR A 392 14.19 1.17 10.43
C TYR A 392 15.66 1.61 10.50
N GLY A 393 16.24 1.91 9.33
CA GLY A 393 17.60 2.44 9.23
C GLY A 393 18.66 1.47 9.78
N ASN A 394 19.51 1.93 10.69
CA ASN A 394 20.54 1.13 11.38
C ASN A 394 20.24 0.98 12.88
N PHE A 395 18.96 0.97 13.28
CA PHE A 395 18.57 0.89 14.68
C PHE A 395 18.54 -0.56 15.20
N ASP A 396 19.14 -0.79 16.36
CA ASP A 396 19.20 -2.11 17.02
C ASP A 396 18.23 -2.18 18.21
N LEU A 397 17.10 -2.88 18.06
CA LEU A 397 16.16 -3.10 19.16
C LEU A 397 16.31 -4.50 19.75
N THR A 398 16.40 -4.57 21.08
CA THR A 398 16.18 -5.82 21.83
C THR A 398 14.83 -5.76 22.56
N VAL A 399 13.98 -6.77 22.37
CA VAL A 399 12.79 -7.02 23.18
C VAL A 399 13.06 -8.24 24.05
N ASP A 400 12.93 -8.08 25.37
CA ASP A 400 13.14 -9.14 26.36
C ASP A 400 11.87 -9.38 27.19
N GLY A 401 11.11 -10.41 26.84
CA GLY A 401 9.80 -10.65 27.40
C GLY A 401 8.72 -9.78 26.78
N GLY A 402 7.51 -10.31 26.68
CA GLY A 402 6.37 -9.58 26.13
C GLY A 402 5.39 -10.47 25.38
N THR A 403 4.31 -9.85 24.90
CA THR A 403 3.35 -10.45 23.98
C THR A 403 3.14 -9.47 22.84
N LEU A 404 3.67 -9.81 21.67
CA LEU A 404 3.74 -8.99 20.47
C LEU A 404 2.74 -9.50 19.43
N ILE A 405 2.32 -8.63 18.52
CA ILE A 405 1.51 -9.05 17.37
C ILE A 405 2.42 -9.24 16.14
N ASP A 406 2.83 -8.14 15.49
CA ASP A 406 3.52 -8.20 14.21
C ASP A 406 4.84 -7.41 14.19
N PRO A 407 5.87 -7.83 14.95
CA PRO A 407 7.21 -7.23 14.89
C PRO A 407 7.83 -7.28 13.48
N ILE A 408 8.45 -6.18 13.07
CA ILE A 408 9.06 -6.04 11.74
C ILE A 408 10.45 -5.37 11.82
N ALA A 409 11.43 -5.94 11.14
CA ALA A 409 12.73 -5.31 10.87
C ALA A 409 12.80 -4.84 9.40
N HIS A 410 12.94 -3.54 9.19
CA HIS A 410 13.16 -2.91 7.88
C HIS A 410 14.60 -2.42 7.71
N ASP A 411 15.00 -2.11 6.47
CA ASP A 411 16.29 -1.54 6.12
C ASP A 411 17.47 -2.30 6.76
N ASN A 412 18.60 -1.67 7.05
CA ASN A 412 19.74 -2.33 7.69
C ASN A 412 19.58 -2.45 9.23
N SER A 413 18.34 -2.53 9.74
CA SER A 413 18.05 -2.52 11.17
C SER A 413 18.16 -3.92 11.78
N LYS A 414 18.27 -3.99 13.10
CA LYS A 414 18.34 -5.26 13.82
C LYS A 414 17.28 -5.36 14.91
N LEU A 415 16.48 -6.41 14.85
CA LEU A 415 15.43 -6.71 15.83
C LEU A 415 15.74 -8.03 16.54
N GLN A 416 16.15 -7.96 17.80
CA GLN A 416 16.37 -9.13 18.65
C GLN A 416 15.18 -9.32 19.58
N ILE A 417 14.48 -10.44 19.48
CA ILE A 417 13.32 -10.79 20.32
C ILE A 417 13.69 -12.00 21.14
N LYS A 418 13.62 -11.90 22.46
CA LYS A 418 13.87 -13.01 23.38
C LYS A 418 12.79 -13.14 24.43
N ASN A 419 12.55 -14.38 24.88
CA ASN A 419 11.62 -14.70 25.97
C ASN A 419 10.17 -14.20 25.75
N ALA A 420 9.73 -14.05 24.49
CA ALA A 420 8.46 -13.38 24.17
C ALA A 420 7.48 -14.30 23.40
N ASP A 421 6.19 -13.98 23.49
CA ASP A 421 5.15 -14.55 22.64
C ASP A 421 4.86 -13.60 21.46
N LEU A 422 4.76 -14.10 20.23
CA LEU A 422 4.42 -13.31 19.05
C LEU A 422 3.51 -14.06 18.06
N ARG A 423 2.81 -13.31 17.21
CA ARG A 423 1.98 -13.88 16.13
C ARG A 423 2.77 -13.96 14.85
N TYR A 424 3.30 -12.83 14.41
CA TYR A 424 3.98 -12.67 13.14
C TYR A 424 5.42 -12.21 13.36
N LEU A 425 6.31 -12.45 12.41
CA LEU A 425 7.65 -11.87 12.38
C LEU A 425 8.06 -11.62 10.92
N GLU A 426 8.51 -10.40 10.64
CA GLU A 426 9.04 -10.05 9.31
C GLU A 426 10.40 -9.36 9.36
N ALA A 427 11.20 -9.66 8.35
CA ALA A 427 12.42 -8.94 8.03
C ALA A 427 12.43 -8.63 6.54
N GLN A 428 12.67 -7.36 6.20
CA GLN A 428 12.69 -6.87 4.83
C GLN A 428 13.76 -5.79 4.61
N GLU A 429 14.11 -5.54 3.35
CA GLU A 429 15.00 -4.46 2.93
C GLU A 429 16.41 -4.52 3.57
N ASN A 430 16.98 -5.73 3.72
CA ASN A 430 18.21 -6.06 4.47
C ASN A 430 18.05 -6.09 6.01
N GLY A 431 16.82 -6.05 6.51
CA GLY A 431 16.53 -6.09 7.95
C GLY A 431 16.93 -7.42 8.53
N THR A 432 17.41 -7.42 9.78
CA THR A 432 17.77 -8.66 10.48
C THR A 432 16.90 -8.84 11.71
N ALA A 433 16.15 -9.95 11.80
CA ALA A 433 15.42 -10.33 12.99
C ALA A 433 15.99 -11.62 13.61
N VAL A 434 16.20 -11.63 14.93
CA VAL A 434 16.65 -12.82 15.68
C VAL A 434 15.63 -13.12 16.77
N LEU A 435 15.02 -14.30 16.71
CA LEU A 435 14.06 -14.80 17.68
C LEU A 435 14.72 -15.86 18.56
N THR A 436 14.81 -15.64 19.88
CA THR A 436 15.49 -16.57 20.81
C THR A 436 14.60 -16.95 21.98
N ASN A 437 14.50 -18.24 22.34
CA ASN A 437 13.71 -18.70 23.50
C ASN A 437 12.30 -18.08 23.56
N SER A 438 11.64 -18.00 22.42
CA SER A 438 10.37 -17.28 22.24
C SER A 438 9.34 -18.18 21.56
N ARG A 439 8.09 -17.75 21.45
CA ARG A 439 7.00 -18.55 20.88
C ARG A 439 6.23 -17.80 19.80
N ILE A 440 6.31 -18.28 18.55
CA ILE A 440 5.60 -17.71 17.40
C ILE A 440 4.41 -18.57 16.97
N SER A 441 3.29 -17.95 16.57
CA SER A 441 2.01 -18.66 16.39
C SER A 441 1.26 -18.46 15.08
N GLU A 442 1.69 -17.54 14.22
CA GLU A 442 0.99 -17.24 12.96
C GLU A 442 1.88 -17.30 11.72
N ARG A 443 2.89 -16.45 11.54
CA ARG A 443 3.66 -16.47 10.27
C ARG A 443 5.05 -15.85 10.42
N ILE A 444 5.96 -16.32 9.59
CA ILE A 444 7.31 -15.74 9.42
C ILE A 444 7.52 -15.38 7.96
N LEU A 445 8.03 -14.16 7.70
CA LEU A 445 8.30 -13.65 6.35
C LEU A 445 9.68 -12.96 6.28
N ALA A 446 10.62 -13.56 5.56
CA ALA A 446 11.83 -12.90 5.10
C ALA A 446 11.64 -12.49 3.63
N LYS A 447 11.83 -11.22 3.29
CA LYS A 447 11.75 -10.75 1.90
C LYS A 447 12.78 -9.66 1.63
N ASP A 448 13.01 -9.31 0.37
CA ASP A 448 13.86 -8.16 -0.02
C ASP A 448 15.22 -8.15 0.69
N SER A 449 15.97 -9.26 0.61
CA SER A 449 17.25 -9.48 1.31
C SER A 449 17.19 -9.45 2.84
N GLY A 450 16.00 -9.44 3.45
CA GLY A 450 15.79 -9.55 4.89
C GLY A 450 16.18 -10.92 5.44
N GLN A 451 16.68 -10.94 6.67
CA GLN A 451 17.23 -12.13 7.33
C GLN A 451 16.50 -12.41 8.63
N ILE A 452 16.08 -13.65 8.84
CA ILE A 452 15.45 -14.09 10.09
C ILE A 452 16.23 -15.28 10.63
N GLU A 453 16.65 -15.20 11.89
CA GLU A 453 17.23 -16.32 12.64
C GLU A 453 16.31 -16.69 13.81
N ILE A 454 16.01 -17.98 13.96
CA ILE A 454 15.17 -18.53 15.04
C ILE A 454 16.02 -19.49 15.83
N ILE A 455 16.14 -19.28 17.14
CA ILE A 455 17.03 -20.02 18.03
C ILE A 455 16.24 -20.52 19.24
N SER A 456 16.25 -21.82 19.51
CA SER A 456 15.64 -22.43 20.70
C SER A 456 14.22 -21.93 20.98
N SER A 457 13.40 -21.75 19.94
CA SER A 457 12.08 -21.10 20.01
C SER A 457 10.96 -22.05 19.60
N GLU A 458 9.76 -21.86 20.17
CA GLU A 458 8.56 -22.64 19.87
C GLU A 458 7.83 -22.07 18.65
N VAL A 459 7.51 -22.93 17.68
CA VAL A 459 6.62 -22.62 16.55
C VAL A 459 5.30 -23.36 16.77
N ALA A 460 4.27 -22.60 17.12
CA ALA A 460 2.95 -23.12 17.43
C ALA A 460 2.10 -23.34 16.17
N LEU A 461 2.08 -24.58 15.70
CA LEU A 461 1.49 -25.00 14.42
C LEU A 461 -0.04 -24.88 14.32
N GLY A 462 -0.76 -24.63 15.42
CA GLY A 462 -2.23 -24.63 15.43
C GLY A 462 -2.88 -23.59 14.50
N SER A 463 -2.28 -22.41 14.37
CA SER A 463 -2.71 -21.30 13.50
C SER A 463 -1.63 -20.85 12.53
N PHE A 464 -0.54 -21.61 12.44
CA PHE A 464 0.65 -21.21 11.71
C PHE A 464 0.40 -21.30 10.20
N ARG A 465 0.50 -20.17 9.52
CA ARG A 465 0.31 -19.99 8.08
C ARG A 465 1.57 -20.30 7.28
N GLY A 466 2.71 -20.53 7.93
CA GLY A 466 3.96 -20.99 7.31
C GLY A 466 5.12 -20.01 7.40
N PHE A 467 6.30 -20.53 7.01
CA PHE A 467 7.51 -19.77 6.75
C PHE A 467 7.56 -19.33 5.28
N ARG A 468 8.02 -18.12 5.00
CA ARG A 468 8.22 -17.63 3.64
C ARG A 468 9.52 -16.85 3.54
N ALA A 469 10.34 -17.19 2.55
CA ALA A 469 11.56 -16.48 2.17
C ALA A 469 11.49 -16.17 0.66
N VAL A 470 11.39 -14.91 0.28
CA VAL A 470 11.27 -14.45 -1.11
C VAL A 470 12.25 -13.32 -1.40
N ASP A 471 12.49 -12.97 -2.65
CA ASP A 471 13.29 -11.78 -3.01
C ASP A 471 14.65 -11.70 -2.30
N GLN A 472 15.43 -12.79 -2.32
CA GLN A 472 16.72 -12.94 -1.61
C GLN A 472 16.63 -12.96 -0.08
N GLY A 473 15.44 -13.11 0.49
CA GLY A 473 15.24 -13.31 1.91
C GLY A 473 15.92 -14.59 2.42
N GLU A 474 16.41 -14.54 3.65
CA GLU A 474 17.11 -15.64 4.31
C GLU A 474 16.41 -16.02 5.62
N LEU A 475 16.27 -17.32 5.84
CA LEU A 475 15.71 -17.86 7.08
C LEU A 475 16.64 -18.95 7.64
N ILE A 476 17.05 -18.78 8.89
CA ILE A 476 17.87 -19.73 9.65
C ILE A 476 17.04 -20.21 10.83
N ILE A 477 16.89 -21.52 10.97
CA ILE A 477 16.16 -22.13 12.08
C ILE A 477 17.11 -23.06 12.83
N ASP A 478 17.43 -22.73 14.08
CA ASP A 478 18.31 -23.47 14.97
C ASP A 478 17.57 -23.88 16.25
N ASP A 479 17.62 -25.17 16.60
CA ASP A 479 17.04 -25.74 17.83
C ASP A 479 15.56 -25.37 18.08
N ALA A 480 14.77 -25.14 17.04
CA ALA A 480 13.35 -24.76 17.20
C ALA A 480 12.46 -25.98 17.53
N GLU A 481 11.57 -25.81 18.52
CA GLU A 481 10.56 -26.81 18.88
C GLU A 481 9.25 -26.53 18.12
N TYR A 482 8.60 -27.58 17.61
CA TYR A 482 7.33 -27.45 16.87
C TYR A 482 6.18 -28.07 17.66
N THR A 483 5.23 -27.24 18.09
CA THR A 483 4.09 -27.68 18.92
C THR A 483 2.78 -27.59 18.13
N SER A 484 2.05 -28.71 17.99
CA SER A 484 0.71 -28.70 17.40
C SER A 484 -0.36 -28.71 18.48
N LYS A 485 -1.46 -27.98 18.27
CA LYS A 485 -2.57 -27.89 19.24
C LYS A 485 -3.26 -29.24 19.48
N ASP A 486 -3.18 -30.17 18.50
CA ASP A 486 -3.90 -31.45 18.48
C ASP A 486 -2.99 -32.70 18.37
N GLY A 487 -1.66 -32.57 18.49
CA GLY A 487 -0.72 -33.69 18.29
C GLY A 487 -0.71 -34.26 16.86
N ARG A 488 -1.30 -33.54 15.90
CA ARG A 488 -1.32 -33.88 14.47
C ARG A 488 -0.52 -32.83 13.72
N PHE A 489 0.59 -33.25 13.12
CA PHE A 489 1.27 -32.46 12.11
C PHE A 489 0.33 -32.37 10.90
N GLY A 490 -0.34 -31.23 10.74
CA GLY A 490 -0.94 -30.88 9.46
C GLY A 490 0.17 -30.76 8.43
N ASP A 491 -0.14 -31.10 7.19
CA ASP A 491 0.77 -30.98 6.06
C ASP A 491 1.28 -29.52 6.00
N VAL A 492 2.47 -29.26 6.56
CA VAL A 492 3.15 -27.98 6.34
C VAL A 492 3.67 -28.09 4.91
N SER A 493 2.79 -27.75 3.96
CA SER A 493 3.21 -27.57 2.56
C SER A 493 4.19 -26.41 2.56
N HIS A 494 5.47 -26.70 2.72
CA HIS A 494 6.55 -25.75 2.56
C HIS A 494 6.53 -25.27 1.12
N ARG A 495 5.92 -24.11 0.84
CA ARG A 495 6.06 -23.46 -0.46
C ARG A 495 7.40 -22.74 -0.49
N TRP A 496 8.44 -23.48 -0.84
CA TRP A 496 9.76 -22.94 -1.19
C TRP A 496 9.74 -22.51 -2.65
N GLU A 497 9.33 -21.28 -2.96
CA GLU A 497 9.41 -20.79 -4.34
C GLU A 497 9.92 -19.35 -4.37
N GLU A 498 11.23 -19.19 -4.63
CA GLU A 498 11.76 -18.43 -5.77
C GLU A 498 13.29 -18.54 -5.86
N ARG A 499 13.86 -18.29 -7.06
CA ARG A 499 15.32 -18.30 -7.31
C ARG A 499 15.99 -17.17 -6.50
N GLY A 500 16.82 -17.52 -5.52
CA GLY A 500 17.71 -16.58 -4.82
C GLY A 500 17.55 -16.53 -3.30
N SER A 501 16.56 -17.22 -2.73
CA SER A 501 16.35 -17.31 -1.28
C SER A 501 17.07 -18.51 -0.67
N ASN A 502 17.60 -18.37 0.55
CA ASN A 502 18.26 -19.45 1.29
C ASN A 502 17.50 -19.77 2.57
N VAL A 503 17.19 -21.04 2.80
CA VAL A 503 16.74 -21.51 4.11
C VAL A 503 17.65 -22.62 4.62
N SER A 504 18.11 -22.47 5.85
CA SER A 504 18.89 -23.48 6.55
C SER A 504 18.19 -23.86 7.86
N ALA A 505 18.10 -25.16 8.14
CA ALA A 505 17.57 -25.69 9.38
C ALA A 505 18.62 -26.57 10.07
N GLY A 506 18.91 -26.28 11.33
CA GLY A 506 19.66 -27.15 12.24
C GLY A 506 18.83 -28.36 12.70
N GLU A 507 19.32 -29.11 13.70
CA GLU A 507 18.62 -30.28 14.26
C GLU A 507 17.24 -29.90 14.83
N ALA A 508 16.17 -30.03 14.02
CA ALA A 508 14.81 -29.85 14.49
C ALA A 508 14.36 -31.10 15.28
N ILE A 509 14.19 -30.96 16.60
CA ILE A 509 13.68 -32.02 17.46
C ILE A 509 12.15 -31.96 17.43
N ALA A 510 11.54 -32.67 16.47
CA ALA A 510 10.12 -32.98 16.54
C ALA A 510 9.92 -34.14 17.53
N ASP A 511 9.15 -33.91 18.60
CA ASP A 511 8.77 -34.94 19.56
C ASP A 511 7.82 -35.95 18.87
N GLY A 512 8.39 -36.89 18.10
CA GLY A 512 7.65 -38.04 17.57
C GLY A 512 8.06 -38.66 16.24
N VAL A 513 8.69 -37.97 15.27
CA VAL A 513 9.26 -38.55 14.03
C VAL A 513 10.26 -37.55 13.42
N ALA A 514 11.51 -37.96 13.23
CA ALA A 514 12.53 -37.19 12.52
C ALA A 514 12.34 -37.31 10.99
N TYR A 515 12.36 -36.18 10.27
CA TYR A 515 12.64 -36.13 8.84
C TYR A 515 13.82 -35.18 8.61
N PRO A 516 14.98 -35.67 8.16
CA PRO A 516 16.01 -34.81 7.60
C PRO A 516 15.66 -34.54 6.13
N SER A 517 15.32 -33.30 5.79
CA SER A 517 15.54 -32.83 4.41
C SER A 517 16.88 -32.09 4.38
N VAL A 518 17.96 -32.87 4.41
CA VAL A 518 19.26 -32.44 3.91
C VAL A 518 19.14 -32.47 2.39
N ASN A 519 19.36 -31.33 1.73
CA ASN A 519 19.59 -31.31 0.29
C ASN A 519 20.86 -32.13 0.00
N VAL A 520 20.70 -33.34 -0.55
CA VAL A 520 21.79 -34.09 -1.16
C VAL A 520 21.74 -33.80 -2.65
N GLU A 521 22.71 -33.03 -3.16
CA GLU A 521 22.99 -32.99 -4.60
C GLU A 521 23.44 -34.40 -5.04
N VAL A 522 22.65 -35.07 -5.88
CA VAL A 522 23.02 -36.34 -6.52
C VAL A 522 23.40 -36.04 -7.96
N ASP A 523 24.70 -35.95 -8.23
CA ASP A 523 25.23 -35.58 -9.55
C ASP A 523 25.10 -36.70 -10.61
N ALA A 524 24.95 -37.97 -10.21
CA ALA A 524 24.72 -39.08 -11.14
C ALA A 524 24.11 -40.33 -10.47
N LEU A 525 23.25 -41.03 -11.22
CA LEU A 525 22.59 -42.27 -10.79
C LEU A 525 22.90 -43.38 -11.81
N PHE A 526 23.60 -44.44 -11.40
CA PHE A 526 23.88 -45.60 -12.26
C PHE A 526 22.90 -46.73 -11.94
N VAL A 527 22.18 -47.18 -12.97
CA VAL A 527 21.20 -48.27 -12.88
C VAL A 527 21.70 -49.46 -13.71
N ASP A 528 21.56 -50.68 -13.20
CA ASP A 528 21.86 -51.89 -13.98
C ASP A 528 20.71 -52.23 -14.95
N ALA A 529 20.95 -53.22 -15.82
CA ALA A 529 19.95 -53.68 -16.80
C ALA A 529 18.69 -54.33 -16.18
N ASN A 530 18.58 -54.39 -14.85
CA ASN A 530 17.42 -54.88 -14.11
C ASN A 530 16.80 -53.78 -13.23
N ASP A 531 17.04 -52.50 -13.55
CA ASP A 531 16.50 -51.34 -12.83
C ASP A 531 16.88 -51.26 -11.34
N THR A 532 18.02 -51.83 -10.96
CA THR A 532 18.55 -51.73 -9.60
C THR A 532 19.61 -50.63 -9.52
N VAL A 533 19.45 -49.68 -8.58
CA VAL A 533 20.43 -48.62 -8.33
C VAL A 533 21.70 -49.22 -7.74
N ILE A 534 22.84 -49.07 -8.43
CA ILE A 534 24.10 -49.73 -8.02
C ILE A 534 25.07 -48.79 -7.30
N GLN A 535 24.99 -47.48 -7.54
CA GLN A 535 25.85 -46.50 -6.87
C GLN A 535 25.30 -45.06 -6.99
N SER A 536 25.37 -44.29 -5.90
CA SER A 536 25.30 -42.83 -5.88
C SER A 536 26.69 -42.28 -5.52
N LEU A 537 27.12 -41.23 -6.22
CA LEU A 537 28.28 -40.43 -5.81
C LEU A 537 27.77 -39.05 -5.42
N SER A 538 27.84 -38.74 -4.12
CA SER A 538 27.81 -37.36 -3.63
C SER A 538 29.22 -36.79 -3.70
N ASN A 539 29.35 -35.51 -4.03
CA ASN A 539 30.62 -34.80 -3.97
C ASN A 539 31.08 -34.52 -2.52
N GLU A 540 30.73 -35.33 -1.53
CA GLU A 540 31.42 -35.39 -0.24
C GLU A 540 31.44 -36.83 0.29
N ASN A 541 32.57 -37.13 0.93
CA ASN A 541 33.11 -38.47 1.17
C ASN A 541 32.50 -39.14 2.41
N GLU A 542 31.17 -39.31 2.43
CA GLU A 542 30.48 -40.01 3.53
C GLU A 542 29.62 -41.18 3.03
N THR A 543 29.85 -42.34 3.62
CA THR A 543 29.12 -43.58 3.37
C THR A 543 27.70 -43.51 3.92
N VAL A 544 26.69 -43.44 3.06
CA VAL A 544 25.27 -43.57 3.44
C VAL A 544 24.97 -45.04 3.84
N PRO A 545 24.43 -45.33 5.04
CA PRO A 545 23.97 -46.67 5.39
C PRO A 545 22.72 -47.04 4.60
N SER A 546 22.66 -48.27 4.10
CA SER A 546 21.57 -48.82 3.30
C SER A 546 20.21 -48.75 4.04
N ALA A 547 19.36 -47.80 3.65
CA ALA A 547 17.92 -47.81 3.93
C ALA A 547 17.16 -47.63 2.60
N ALA A 548 16.02 -48.31 2.49
CA ALA A 548 15.24 -48.47 1.26
C ALA A 548 14.86 -47.12 0.60
N PRO A 549 14.76 -47.06 -0.74
CA PRO A 549 14.53 -45.81 -1.46
C PRO A 549 13.16 -45.21 -1.15
N ASP A 550 13.13 -43.88 -1.13
CA ASP A 550 11.99 -43.05 -0.78
C ASP A 550 10.78 -43.29 -1.73
N LYS A 551 9.56 -43.17 -1.20
CA LYS A 551 8.30 -43.41 -1.95
C LYS A 551 8.14 -42.49 -3.16
N ALA A 552 8.80 -41.33 -3.16
CA ALA A 552 8.83 -40.41 -4.30
C ALA A 552 9.64 -40.98 -5.47
N VAL A 553 10.78 -41.61 -5.19
CA VAL A 553 11.60 -42.32 -6.19
C VAL A 553 10.85 -43.54 -6.71
N GLN A 554 10.15 -44.26 -5.84
CA GLN A 554 9.34 -45.41 -6.22
C GLN A 554 8.17 -45.02 -7.15
N LYS A 555 7.49 -43.91 -6.87
CA LYS A 555 6.42 -43.36 -7.74
C LYS A 555 6.94 -42.83 -9.07
N PHE A 556 8.12 -42.23 -9.11
CA PHE A 556 8.75 -41.78 -10.35
C PHE A 556 9.17 -42.98 -11.22
N VAL A 557 9.75 -44.02 -10.61
CA VAL A 557 10.09 -45.29 -11.30
C VAL A 557 8.83 -46.00 -11.80
N GLU A 558 7.74 -46.04 -11.03
CA GLU A 558 6.46 -46.61 -11.46
C GLU A 558 5.81 -45.82 -12.61
N ALA A 559 5.94 -44.49 -12.62
CA ALA A 559 5.46 -43.63 -13.71
C ALA A 559 6.29 -43.79 -14.99
N MET A 560 7.59 -44.05 -14.86
CA MET A 560 8.53 -44.22 -15.99
C MET A 560 8.56 -45.66 -16.54
N ALA A 561 8.16 -46.67 -15.74
CA ALA A 561 8.13 -48.09 -16.14
C ALA A 561 7.17 -48.41 -17.30
N GLY A 562 6.35 -47.44 -17.73
CA GLY A 562 5.45 -47.56 -18.88
C GLY A 562 6.02 -47.11 -20.22
N PHE A 563 7.21 -46.49 -20.26
CA PHE A 563 7.78 -45.91 -21.48
C PHE A 563 8.91 -46.78 -22.05
N ASN A 564 8.86 -47.09 -23.35
CA ASN A 564 9.94 -47.80 -24.02
C ASN A 564 10.99 -46.82 -24.59
N PRO A 565 12.25 -47.25 -24.75
CA PRO A 565 13.27 -46.44 -25.40
C PRO A 565 12.84 -46.06 -26.83
N GLY A 566 12.59 -44.78 -27.06
CA GLY A 566 12.18 -44.24 -28.37
C GLY A 566 10.76 -43.66 -28.43
N ASP A 567 9.98 -43.69 -27.35
CA ASP A 567 8.68 -43.02 -27.29
C ASP A 567 8.86 -41.49 -27.24
N SER A 568 8.26 -40.77 -28.18
CA SER A 568 8.19 -39.30 -28.16
C SER A 568 6.97 -38.86 -27.36
N VAL A 569 7.18 -38.25 -26.20
CA VAL A 569 6.09 -37.65 -25.41
C VAL A 569 5.82 -36.24 -25.92
N VAL A 570 4.62 -36.03 -26.48
CA VAL A 570 4.07 -34.69 -26.77
C VAL A 570 3.35 -34.23 -25.51
N GLN A 571 3.54 -32.96 -25.14
CA GLN A 571 3.19 -32.35 -23.84
C GLN A 571 1.69 -32.39 -23.46
N ASP A 572 0.80 -32.83 -24.36
CA ASP A 572 -0.66 -32.71 -24.23
C ASP A 572 -1.39 -33.90 -23.55
N GLU A 573 -0.70 -34.93 -23.06
CA GLU A 573 -1.33 -36.04 -22.32
C GLU A 573 -0.99 -36.09 -20.81
N LEU A 574 -0.38 -35.04 -20.26
CA LEU A 574 -0.24 -34.89 -18.80
C LEU A 574 -1.50 -34.24 -18.23
N PRO A 575 -2.09 -34.76 -17.13
CA PRO A 575 -3.24 -34.11 -16.51
C PRO A 575 -2.83 -32.71 -16.00
N ASP A 576 -3.60 -31.70 -16.40
CA ASP A 576 -3.43 -30.29 -16.01
C ASP A 576 -3.18 -30.17 -14.50
N THR A 577 -1.93 -29.86 -14.16
CA THR A 577 -1.54 -29.35 -12.85
C THR A 577 -0.97 -27.95 -13.08
N PRO A 578 -1.47 -26.90 -12.37
CA PRO A 578 -0.92 -25.56 -12.55
C PRO A 578 0.49 -25.53 -11.97
N ASP A 579 1.44 -25.12 -12.81
CA ASP A 579 2.82 -24.76 -12.48
C ASP A 579 3.75 -25.88 -11.99
N GLN A 580 4.18 -26.73 -12.92
CA GLN A 580 5.55 -27.26 -12.92
C GLN A 580 6.16 -27.14 -14.32
N SER A 581 7.17 -26.28 -14.47
CA SER A 581 8.04 -26.28 -15.64
C SER A 581 9.02 -27.46 -15.55
N ILE A 582 8.67 -28.62 -16.11
CA ILE A 582 9.61 -29.72 -16.32
C ILE A 582 10.55 -29.31 -17.46
N SER A 583 11.82 -29.05 -17.15
CA SER A 583 12.84 -28.83 -18.16
C SER A 583 13.23 -30.19 -18.76
N ALA A 584 13.05 -30.34 -20.08
CA ALA A 584 13.34 -31.57 -20.81
C ALA A 584 14.82 -31.98 -20.68
N PHE A 585 15.08 -33.17 -20.14
CA PHE A 585 16.40 -33.80 -20.16
C PHE A 585 16.68 -34.41 -21.54
N GLY A 586 17.79 -34.01 -22.15
CA GLY A 586 18.31 -34.68 -23.34
C GLY A 586 18.87 -36.06 -22.99
N LEU A 587 18.20 -37.12 -23.42
CA LEU A 587 18.76 -38.48 -23.45
C LEU A 587 19.87 -38.52 -24.50
N LEU A 588 21.12 -38.37 -24.07
CA LEU A 588 22.27 -38.76 -24.89
C LEU A 588 22.54 -40.24 -24.66
N SER A 589 22.09 -41.07 -25.61
CA SER A 589 22.64 -42.40 -25.80
C SER A 589 24.07 -42.28 -26.31
N GLU A 590 24.98 -43.12 -25.81
CA GLU A 590 25.50 -44.26 -26.56
C GLU A 590 26.58 -44.99 -25.76
N GLY A 591 26.79 -46.27 -26.10
CA GLY A 591 28.06 -46.93 -25.82
C GLY A 591 29.18 -46.45 -26.72
#